data_AF-A0A315XIL1-F1
#
_entry.id   AF-A0A315XIL1-F1
#
_cell.length_a   1.000
_cell.length_b   1.000
_cell.length_c   1.000
_cell.angle_alpha   90.00
_cell.angle_beta   90.00
_cell.angle_gamma   90.00
#
_symmetry.space_group_name_H-M   'P 1'
#
loop_
_entity.id
_entity.type
_entity.pdbx_description
1 polymer ?
#
loop_
_entity_poly.entity_id
_entity_poly.type
_entity_poly.pdbx_seq_one_letter_code
_entity_poly.pdbx_strand_id
1 'polypeptide(L)'
;MKRYKPMLARSARAPFSSDEWIFEVKWDGIRAISYVSEELSIRSRNQKELIDNFPELSELKDLARDTVLDGEIIVMKDGKADFAALIKRSQNTKPGDIDYLAQKFPATYILFDILQKDGKELLDVPLMDRKRILENSVRDGKFVVRSLFVEETGTDYYRAALEKGVEGIMAKKKKSIYEPGKRSNNWLKIKGARTCDCVIFGYTKGEGNREETFGSLILGLYDNGEAIYIGKVGTGFSREFMEELKRSLAEYIVDEETLQGVERDREIIWLRAGVVCEVGYQSITEDGKLRIPVFQRIREDKDPLECTIDQIRPALSDYTDMRDFSKTPEPVALVEKNTGGSFVVQEHHARRLHYDLRLEKDGVLKSWAVPKGIPDISGERRLAVKVEDHPLEYGKFEGMIPEGQYGAGTVKIWDRGLYEPIVWTQNKIEFIAKGEKMEGRYVLVKFKKAGEKNWLLFKGGD
;
A
#
# COMPACT_ATOMS: atom_id res chain seq x y z
N MET A 1 13.17 35.76 8.17
CA MET A 1 11.86 35.06 8.24
C MET A 1 11.99 33.86 9.18
N LYS A 2 11.15 33.76 10.22
CA LYS A 2 11.11 32.60 11.14
C LYS A 2 10.69 31.36 10.36
N ARG A 3 11.42 30.25 10.51
CA ARG A 3 11.10 28.98 9.84
C ARG A 3 10.34 28.06 10.77
N TYR A 4 9.23 27.52 10.29
CA TYR A 4 8.40 26.56 11.03
C TYR A 4 8.75 25.13 10.65
N LYS A 5 8.63 24.23 11.64
CA LYS A 5 8.67 22.78 11.43
C LYS A 5 7.24 22.24 11.47
N PRO A 6 6.83 21.38 10.52
CA PRO A 6 5.50 20.80 10.55
C PRO A 6 5.23 20.05 11.85
N MET A 7 4.04 20.23 12.42
CA MET A 7 3.51 19.36 13.47
C MET A 7 3.24 17.96 12.89
N LEU A 8 3.50 16.93 13.69
CA LEU A 8 3.39 15.53 13.27
C LEU A 8 2.26 14.82 14.01
N ALA A 9 1.62 13.87 13.32
CA ALA A 9 0.56 13.06 13.90
C ALA A 9 1.05 11.70 14.42
N ARG A 10 0.45 11.21 15.51
CA ARG A 10 0.53 9.80 15.93
C ARG A 10 -0.48 8.96 15.14
N SER A 11 -0.30 7.65 15.10
CA SER A 11 -1.31 6.77 14.52
C SER A 11 -2.41 6.48 15.55
N ALA A 12 -3.68 6.58 15.17
CA ALA A 12 -4.77 5.99 15.94
C ALA A 12 -4.81 4.47 15.74
N ARG A 13 -5.39 3.74 16.69
CA ARG A 13 -5.57 2.28 16.60
C ARG A 13 -6.79 1.88 15.77
N ALA A 14 -7.83 2.71 15.79
CA ALA A 14 -9.10 2.49 15.12
C ALA A 14 -9.72 3.85 14.74
N PRO A 15 -10.63 3.91 13.76
CA PRO A 15 -11.49 5.08 13.56
C PRO A 15 -12.36 5.33 14.78
N PHE A 16 -12.72 6.60 15.01
CA PHE A 16 -13.57 7.00 16.12
C PHE A 16 -14.35 8.26 15.76
N SER A 17 -15.43 8.49 16.49
CA SER A 17 -16.25 9.70 16.48
C SER A 17 -16.16 10.39 17.85
N SER A 18 -16.05 11.71 17.89
CA SER A 18 -16.00 12.49 19.14
C SER A 18 -16.19 13.99 18.88
N ASP A 19 -17.00 14.61 19.73
CA ASP A 19 -17.27 16.05 19.80
C ASP A 19 -16.03 16.92 20.05
N GLU A 20 -14.97 16.37 20.64
CA GLU A 20 -13.70 17.07 20.85
C GLU A 20 -12.84 17.20 19.58
N TRP A 21 -13.22 16.56 18.48
CA TRP A 21 -12.36 16.37 17.30
C TRP A 21 -13.00 16.86 16.00
N ILE A 22 -12.13 17.31 15.09
CA ILE A 22 -12.45 17.44 13.67
C ILE A 22 -11.74 16.35 12.89
N PHE A 23 -12.31 16.00 11.73
CA PHE A 23 -11.79 14.98 10.84
C PHE A 23 -11.62 15.54 9.43
N GLU A 24 -10.43 15.37 8.88
CA GLU A 24 -10.06 15.80 7.52
C GLU A 24 -9.62 14.61 6.69
N VAL A 25 -9.68 14.73 5.36
CA VAL A 25 -9.06 13.73 4.49
C VAL A 25 -7.56 13.65 4.81
N LYS A 26 -7.04 12.43 4.92
CA LYS A 26 -5.60 12.23 4.86
C LYS A 26 -5.17 12.13 3.40
N TRP A 27 -4.65 13.25 2.89
CA TRP A 27 -4.01 13.29 1.58
C TRP A 27 -2.65 12.59 1.59
N ASP A 28 -2.31 11.95 0.48
CA ASP A 28 -0.98 11.40 0.21
C ASP A 28 -0.24 12.31 -0.77
N GLY A 29 0.70 13.07 -0.24
CA GLY A 29 1.41 14.07 -1.02
C GLY A 29 2.76 14.47 -0.44
N ILE A 30 3.16 15.69 -0.77
CA ILE A 30 4.35 16.35 -0.21
C ILE A 30 3.89 17.42 0.77
N ARG A 31 4.17 17.19 2.05
CA ARG A 31 3.98 18.18 3.11
C ARG A 31 4.78 19.44 2.83
N ALA A 32 4.11 20.59 2.81
CA ALA A 32 4.74 21.89 2.57
C ALA A 32 4.22 23.00 3.50
N ILE A 33 5.11 23.90 3.87
CA ILE A 33 4.78 25.16 4.54
C ILE A 33 5.05 26.31 3.56
N SER A 34 4.04 27.12 3.31
CA SER A 34 4.16 28.32 2.48
C SER A 34 4.28 29.58 3.31
N TYR A 35 5.12 30.49 2.84
CA TYR A 35 5.34 31.82 3.40
C TYR A 35 4.92 32.82 2.33
N VAL A 36 3.85 33.55 2.60
CA VAL A 36 3.24 34.50 1.66
C VAL A 36 3.42 35.90 2.24
N SER A 37 4.31 36.67 1.64
CA SER A 37 4.50 38.11 1.87
C SER A 37 4.64 38.80 0.51
N GLU A 38 5.53 39.78 0.36
CA GLU A 38 5.95 40.29 -0.96
C GLU A 38 6.50 39.16 -1.86
N GLU A 39 7.17 38.19 -1.24
CA GLU A 39 7.68 37.00 -1.90
C GLU A 39 6.87 35.76 -1.50
N LEU A 40 6.83 34.76 -2.40
CA LEU A 40 6.23 33.45 -2.11
C LEU A 40 7.35 32.42 -2.01
N SER A 41 7.39 31.73 -0.88
CA SER A 41 8.23 30.53 -0.70
C SER A 41 7.33 29.38 -0.28
N ILE A 42 7.52 28.21 -0.87
CA ILE A 42 6.82 26.97 -0.51
C ILE A 42 7.87 25.92 -0.20
N ARG A 43 7.96 25.51 1.06
CA ARG A 43 9.05 24.66 1.53
C ARG A 43 8.55 23.30 1.98
N SER A 44 9.20 22.26 1.47
CA SER A 44 8.98 20.89 1.95
C SER A 44 9.33 20.74 3.42
N ARG A 45 8.96 19.60 4.00
CA ARG A 45 9.38 19.20 5.36
C ARG A 45 10.90 19.34 5.61
N ASN A 46 11.73 19.07 4.60
CA ASN A 46 13.19 19.17 4.69
C ASN A 46 13.74 20.53 4.22
N GLN A 47 12.88 21.55 4.15
CA GLN A 47 13.22 22.93 3.80
C GLN A 47 13.68 23.15 2.35
N LYS A 48 13.53 22.15 1.46
CA LYS A 48 13.70 22.31 0.01
C LYS A 48 12.61 23.23 -0.52
N GLU A 49 13.00 24.23 -1.32
CA GLU A 49 12.09 25.11 -2.07
C GLU A 49 11.36 24.30 -3.15
N LEU A 50 10.04 24.47 -3.23
CA LEU A 50 9.16 23.69 -4.11
C LEU A 50 8.49 24.54 -5.19
N ILE A 51 8.41 25.86 -5.04
CA ILE A 51 7.66 26.71 -5.97
C ILE A 51 8.17 26.58 -7.41
N ASP A 52 9.48 26.40 -7.61
CA ASP A 52 10.09 26.20 -8.92
C ASP A 52 9.61 24.90 -9.61
N ASN A 53 9.25 23.87 -8.84
CA ASN A 53 8.74 22.60 -9.35
C ASN A 53 7.21 22.64 -9.62
N PHE A 54 6.53 23.61 -9.01
CA PHE A 54 5.07 23.74 -9.00
C PHE A 54 4.65 25.19 -9.30
N PRO A 55 4.99 25.74 -10.48
CA PRO A 55 4.79 27.15 -10.80
C PRO A 55 3.32 27.57 -10.78
N GLU A 56 2.38 26.64 -11.02
CA GLU A 56 0.95 26.93 -10.95
C GLU A 56 0.46 27.28 -9.53
N LEU A 57 1.22 26.91 -8.49
CA LEU A 57 0.90 27.28 -7.10
C LEU A 57 1.24 28.73 -6.78
N SER A 58 1.81 29.48 -7.74
CA SER A 58 2.07 30.91 -7.61
C SER A 58 0.81 31.74 -7.41
N GLU A 59 -0.36 31.22 -7.80
CA GLU A 59 -1.66 31.86 -7.54
C GLU A 59 -1.90 32.15 -6.05
N LEU A 60 -1.22 31.44 -5.14
CA LEU A 60 -1.32 31.68 -3.70
C LEU A 60 -1.00 33.13 -3.32
N LYS A 61 -0.16 33.84 -4.09
CA LYS A 61 0.11 35.28 -3.86
C LYS A 61 -1.14 36.17 -3.98
N ASP A 62 -2.09 35.77 -4.82
CA ASP A 62 -3.34 36.51 -5.04
C ASP A 62 -4.44 36.06 -4.07
N LEU A 63 -4.30 34.87 -3.50
CA LEU A 63 -5.29 34.24 -2.64
C LEU A 63 -5.09 34.55 -1.15
N ALA A 64 -3.86 34.86 -0.74
CA ALA A 64 -3.50 35.14 0.64
C ALA A 64 -2.45 36.26 0.73
N ARG A 65 -2.40 36.97 1.86
CA ARG A 65 -1.39 37.99 2.15
C ARG A 65 -0.92 37.91 3.58
N ASP A 66 0.38 38.09 3.80
CA ASP A 66 1.03 38.11 5.10
C ASP A 66 0.69 36.89 5.97
N THR A 67 0.74 35.70 5.35
CA THR A 67 0.39 34.42 5.99
C THR A 67 1.53 33.41 5.95
N VAL A 68 1.60 32.58 6.98
CA VAL A 68 2.34 31.31 6.93
C VAL A 68 1.34 30.17 7.06
N LEU A 69 1.33 29.27 6.07
CA LEU A 69 0.30 28.23 5.92
C LEU A 69 0.94 26.85 5.91
N ASP A 70 0.24 25.85 6.43
CA ASP A 70 0.67 24.46 6.42
C ASP A 70 -0.33 23.65 5.56
N GLY A 71 0.20 22.88 4.62
CA GLY A 71 -0.59 22.19 3.61
C GLY A 71 0.07 20.95 3.05
N GLU A 72 -0.64 20.25 2.16
CA GLU A 72 -0.17 19.08 1.43
C GLU A 72 -0.27 19.34 -0.07
N ILE A 73 0.81 19.17 -0.82
CA ILE A 73 0.79 19.24 -2.29
C ILE A 73 0.49 17.85 -2.82
N ILE A 74 -0.54 17.73 -3.64
CA ILE A 74 -0.96 16.48 -4.28
C ILE A 74 -1.00 16.62 -5.80
N VAL A 75 -1.00 15.49 -6.49
CA VAL A 75 -1.39 15.38 -7.91
C VAL A 75 -2.52 14.37 -7.95
N MET A 76 -3.57 14.67 -8.71
CA MET A 76 -4.71 13.78 -8.88
C MET A 76 -4.77 13.25 -10.31
N LYS A 77 -5.17 11.99 -10.45
CA LYS A 77 -5.48 11.34 -11.73
C LYS A 77 -6.75 10.51 -11.54
N ASP A 78 -7.77 10.74 -12.38
CA ASP A 78 -9.05 10.01 -12.35
C ASP A 78 -9.69 9.94 -10.96
N GLY A 79 -9.62 11.05 -10.21
CA GLY A 79 -10.19 11.16 -8.86
C GLY A 79 -9.37 10.52 -7.74
N LYS A 80 -8.17 9.98 -8.03
CA LYS A 80 -7.26 9.37 -7.03
C LYS A 80 -5.91 10.10 -7.00
N ALA A 81 -5.20 9.99 -5.87
CA ALA A 81 -3.87 10.57 -5.73
C ALA A 81 -2.84 9.81 -6.59
N ASP A 82 -2.10 10.53 -7.44
CA ASP A 82 -1.02 9.99 -8.28
C ASP A 82 0.34 10.40 -7.69
N PHE A 83 0.81 9.58 -6.74
CA PHE A 83 2.08 9.85 -6.05
C PHE A 83 3.28 9.74 -7.00
N ALA A 84 3.23 8.86 -8.01
CA ALA A 84 4.31 8.71 -8.97
C ALA A 84 4.50 9.97 -9.82
N ALA A 85 3.40 10.55 -10.31
CA ALA A 85 3.43 11.83 -11.01
C ALA A 85 3.94 12.95 -10.09
N LEU A 86 3.47 13.02 -8.85
CA LEU A 86 3.92 14.02 -7.86
C LEU A 86 5.44 13.94 -7.60
N ILE A 87 5.99 12.74 -7.40
CA ILE A 87 7.43 12.56 -7.21
C ILE A 87 8.20 13.00 -8.46
N LYS A 88 7.74 12.60 -9.65
CA LYS A 88 8.33 13.02 -10.93
C LYS A 88 8.39 14.53 -11.05
N ARG A 89 7.34 15.24 -10.62
CA ARG A 89 7.33 16.71 -10.59
C ARG A 89 8.34 17.29 -9.61
N SER A 90 8.33 16.81 -8.37
CA SER A 90 9.18 17.35 -7.29
C SER A 90 10.69 17.19 -7.52
N GLN A 91 11.09 16.23 -8.35
CA GLN A 91 12.49 15.91 -8.65
C GLN A 91 13.00 16.59 -9.94
N ASN A 92 12.12 17.12 -10.78
CA ASN A 92 12.53 17.67 -12.08
C ASN A 92 13.05 19.11 -11.95
N THR A 93 14.21 19.38 -12.53
CA THR A 93 14.88 20.69 -12.47
C THR A 93 15.01 21.36 -13.83
N LYS A 94 14.56 20.72 -14.92
CA LYS A 94 14.64 21.29 -16.28
C LYS A 94 13.43 22.18 -16.57
N PRO A 95 13.63 23.48 -16.89
CA PRO A 95 12.51 24.42 -17.10
C PRO A 95 11.47 23.95 -18.14
N GLY A 96 11.91 23.50 -19.31
CA GLY A 96 10.99 23.03 -20.37
C GLY A 96 10.17 21.79 -19.97
N ASP A 97 10.70 20.92 -19.11
CA ASP A 97 9.94 19.77 -18.61
C ASP A 97 8.97 20.17 -17.48
N ILE A 98 9.29 21.22 -16.70
CA ILE A 98 8.44 21.70 -15.60
C ILE A 98 7.10 22.19 -16.15
N ASP A 99 7.12 23.05 -17.16
CA ASP A 99 5.90 23.61 -17.76
C ASP A 99 5.02 22.51 -18.38
N TYR A 100 5.65 21.57 -19.10
CA TYR A 100 4.96 20.42 -19.67
C TYR A 100 4.32 19.53 -18.58
N LEU A 101 5.07 19.23 -17.51
CA LEU A 101 4.57 18.40 -16.41
C LEU A 101 3.48 19.10 -15.59
N ALA A 102 3.55 20.42 -15.43
CA ALA A 102 2.51 21.21 -14.77
C ALA A 102 1.18 21.15 -15.52
N GLN A 103 1.21 21.18 -16.86
CA GLN A 103 0.01 21.03 -17.68
C GLN A 103 -0.52 19.60 -17.66
N LYS A 104 0.38 18.60 -17.71
CA LYS A 104 0.00 17.18 -17.79
C LYS A 104 -0.48 16.61 -16.46
N PHE A 105 0.12 17.05 -15.35
CA PHE A 105 -0.10 16.51 -14.01
C PHE A 105 -0.27 17.66 -13.01
N PRO A 106 -1.31 18.51 -13.18
CA PRO A 106 -1.49 19.71 -12.36
C PRO A 106 -1.51 19.34 -10.88
N ALA A 107 -0.78 20.11 -10.07
CA ALA A 107 -0.70 19.90 -8.64
C ALA A 107 -1.76 20.75 -7.95
N THR A 108 -2.26 20.24 -6.82
CA THR A 108 -3.15 20.98 -5.93
C THR A 108 -2.50 21.10 -4.55
N TYR A 109 -2.46 22.31 -4.00
CA TYR A 109 -1.98 22.57 -2.66
C TYR A 109 -3.16 22.71 -1.70
N ILE A 110 -3.33 21.70 -0.83
CA ILE A 110 -4.42 21.62 0.12
C ILE A 110 -3.97 22.17 1.46
N LEU A 111 -4.46 23.36 1.80
CA LEU A 111 -4.13 24.08 3.03
C LEU A 111 -5.00 23.60 4.18
N PHE A 112 -4.42 23.14 5.29
CA PHE A 112 -5.20 22.69 6.44
C PHE A 112 -4.88 23.42 7.75
N ASP A 113 -3.88 24.30 7.80
CA ASP A 113 -3.59 25.11 8.99
C ASP A 113 -2.94 26.46 8.63
N ILE A 114 -2.99 27.40 9.57
CA ILE A 114 -2.36 28.72 9.49
C ILE A 114 -1.52 28.97 10.75
N LEU A 115 -0.24 29.28 10.55
CA LEU A 115 0.75 29.41 11.63
C LEU A 115 1.04 30.87 11.98
N GLN A 116 0.81 31.78 11.03
CA GLN A 116 1.03 33.21 11.19
C GLN A 116 0.06 34.00 10.30
N LYS A 117 -0.41 35.15 10.79
CA LYS A 117 -1.18 36.14 10.01
C LYS A 117 -0.77 37.56 10.43
N ASP A 118 -0.49 38.44 9.47
CA ASP A 118 -0.14 39.85 9.68
C ASP A 118 0.97 40.04 10.72
N GLY A 119 2.03 39.22 10.60
CA GLY A 119 3.17 39.21 11.52
C GLY A 119 2.91 38.57 12.89
N LYS A 120 1.66 38.19 13.22
CA LYS A 120 1.30 37.57 14.50
C LYS A 120 1.36 36.05 14.41
N GLU A 121 2.06 35.44 15.35
CA GLU A 121 2.15 33.99 15.48
C GLU A 121 0.87 33.40 16.07
N LEU A 122 0.41 32.29 15.50
CA LEU A 122 -0.85 31.62 15.88
C LEU A 122 -0.63 30.25 16.53
N LEU A 123 0.61 29.90 16.90
CA LEU A 123 0.92 28.56 17.39
C LEU A 123 0.13 28.20 18.66
N ASP A 124 -0.04 29.15 19.58
CA ASP A 124 -0.77 28.96 20.84
C ASP A 124 -2.29 29.16 20.70
N VAL A 125 -2.78 29.46 19.49
CA VAL A 125 -4.21 29.64 19.22
C VAL A 125 -4.86 28.27 19.02
N PRO A 126 -6.05 28.00 19.59
CA PRO A 126 -6.77 26.75 19.38
C PRO A 126 -7.05 26.44 17.91
N LEU A 127 -6.99 25.17 17.52
CA LEU A 127 -7.16 24.71 16.14
C LEU A 127 -8.41 25.27 15.46
N MET A 128 -9.56 25.27 16.12
CA MET A 128 -10.79 25.79 15.51
C MET A 128 -10.74 27.29 15.21
N ASP A 129 -10.06 28.06 16.05
CA ASP A 129 -9.84 29.49 15.78
C ASP A 129 -8.82 29.67 14.65
N ARG A 130 -7.77 28.85 14.58
CA ARG A 130 -6.85 28.84 13.42
C ARG A 130 -7.59 28.49 12.13
N LYS A 131 -8.52 27.53 12.15
CA LYS A 131 -9.37 27.19 10.99
C LYS A 131 -10.22 28.37 10.54
N ARG A 132 -10.86 29.08 11.47
CA ARG A 132 -11.63 30.31 11.16
C ARG A 132 -10.74 31.42 10.59
N ILE A 133 -9.53 31.58 11.14
CA ILE A 133 -8.57 32.57 10.62
C ILE A 133 -8.10 32.18 9.22
N LEU A 134 -7.81 30.90 8.97
CA LEU A 134 -7.45 30.37 7.65
C LEU A 134 -8.56 30.65 6.63
N GLU A 135 -9.80 30.34 7.00
CA GLU A 135 -10.98 30.56 6.16
C GLU A 135 -11.14 32.04 5.76
N ASN A 136 -10.96 32.96 6.72
CA ASN A 136 -11.07 34.40 6.47
C ASN A 136 -9.85 35.00 5.77
N SER A 137 -8.68 34.36 5.85
CA SER A 137 -7.42 34.91 5.34
C SER A 137 -7.03 34.39 3.96
N VAL A 138 -7.63 33.27 3.51
CA VAL A 138 -7.26 32.60 2.27
C VAL A 138 -8.51 32.27 1.46
N ARG A 139 -8.50 32.66 0.19
CA ARG A 139 -9.52 32.27 -0.80
C ARG A 139 -9.12 30.98 -1.50
N ASP A 140 -10.09 30.18 -1.90
CA ASP A 140 -9.82 29.03 -2.77
C ASP A 140 -9.58 29.52 -4.21
N GLY A 141 -8.57 28.95 -4.85
CA GLY A 141 -8.19 29.16 -6.24
C GLY A 141 -8.37 27.90 -7.08
N LYS A 142 -7.65 27.84 -8.21
CA LYS A 142 -7.74 26.71 -9.13
C LYS A 142 -6.89 25.53 -8.68
N PHE A 143 -5.73 25.81 -8.11
CA PHE A 143 -4.71 24.87 -7.68
C PHE A 143 -4.44 24.94 -6.17
N VAL A 144 -4.99 25.92 -5.46
CA VAL A 144 -4.84 26.07 -4.02
C VAL A 144 -6.20 26.08 -3.38
N VAL A 145 -6.44 25.13 -2.48
CA VAL A 145 -7.75 24.96 -1.84
C VAL A 145 -7.58 24.72 -0.34
N ARG A 146 -8.55 25.14 0.45
CA ARG A 146 -8.61 24.84 1.88
C ARG A 146 -9.17 23.44 2.11
N SER A 147 -8.59 22.73 3.07
CA SER A 147 -9.02 21.41 3.52
C SER A 147 -10.38 21.54 4.23
N LEU A 148 -11.37 20.81 3.71
CA LEU A 148 -12.65 20.62 4.37
C LEU A 148 -12.51 19.64 5.54
N PHE A 149 -13.31 19.86 6.58
CA PHE A 149 -13.39 18.98 7.73
C PHE A 149 -14.84 18.71 8.10
N VAL A 150 -15.07 17.59 8.77
CA VAL A 150 -16.32 17.31 9.48
C VAL A 150 -16.05 17.31 10.97
N GLU A 151 -17.06 17.71 11.75
CA GLU A 151 -17.00 17.61 13.20
C GLU A 151 -17.69 16.31 13.63
N GLU A 152 -17.17 15.70 14.71
CA GLU A 152 -17.82 14.63 15.48
C GLU A 152 -17.91 13.26 14.80
N THR A 153 -18.25 13.19 13.51
CA THR A 153 -18.63 11.99 12.75
C THR A 153 -17.44 11.26 12.09
N GLY A 154 -16.35 11.10 12.83
CA GLY A 154 -15.10 10.57 12.29
C GLY A 154 -15.17 9.14 11.75
N THR A 155 -15.97 8.26 12.35
CA THR A 155 -16.11 6.86 11.87
C THR A 155 -16.81 6.79 10.52
N ASP A 156 -17.89 7.55 10.32
CA ASP A 156 -18.63 7.56 9.05
C ASP A 156 -17.82 8.24 7.95
N TYR A 157 -17.13 9.33 8.31
CA TYR A 157 -16.22 10.02 7.40
C TYR A 157 -15.04 9.14 6.97
N TYR A 158 -14.50 8.33 7.89
CA TYR A 158 -13.49 7.34 7.58
C TYR A 158 -13.99 6.30 6.56
N ARG A 159 -15.18 5.72 6.77
CA ARG A 159 -15.76 4.75 5.81
C ARG A 159 -15.94 5.37 4.42
N ALA A 160 -16.55 6.57 4.36
CA ALA A 160 -16.74 7.29 3.10
C ALA A 160 -15.42 7.65 2.40
N ALA A 161 -14.37 7.96 3.17
CA ALA A 161 -13.04 8.21 2.61
C ALA A 161 -12.46 6.93 1.96
N LEU A 162 -12.58 5.78 2.62
CA LEU A 162 -12.09 4.50 2.07
C LEU A 162 -12.87 4.07 0.82
N GLU A 163 -14.19 4.22 0.80
CA GLU A 163 -15.03 3.93 -0.38
C GLU A 163 -14.61 4.76 -1.60
N LYS A 164 -14.11 5.98 -1.38
CA LYS A 164 -13.60 6.86 -2.43
C LYS A 164 -12.12 6.62 -2.77
N GLY A 165 -11.50 5.57 -2.22
CA GLY A 165 -10.10 5.20 -2.49
C GLY A 165 -9.08 6.15 -1.87
N VAL A 166 -9.45 6.86 -0.81
CA VAL A 166 -8.56 7.76 -0.05
C VAL A 166 -7.83 6.96 1.04
N GLU A 167 -6.55 7.27 1.33
CA GLU A 167 -5.71 6.49 2.26
C GLU A 167 -6.23 6.46 3.71
N GLY A 168 -7.09 7.41 4.08
CA GLY A 168 -7.71 7.50 5.40
C GLY A 168 -8.04 8.93 5.78
N ILE A 169 -8.09 9.19 7.09
CA ILE A 169 -8.44 10.50 7.66
C ILE A 169 -7.44 10.97 8.70
N MET A 170 -7.44 12.27 8.95
CA MET A 170 -6.71 12.93 10.02
C MET A 170 -7.71 13.41 11.07
N ALA A 171 -7.59 12.93 12.31
CA ALA A 171 -8.31 13.46 13.44
C ALA A 171 -7.46 14.53 14.14
N LYS A 172 -8.03 15.71 14.40
CA LYS A 172 -7.33 16.80 15.09
C LYS A 172 -8.21 17.35 16.23
N LYS A 173 -7.65 17.49 17.43
CA LYS A 173 -8.39 17.96 18.61
C LYS A 173 -8.74 19.44 18.49
N LYS A 174 -10.03 19.80 18.58
CA LYS A 174 -10.58 21.16 18.32
C LYS A 174 -9.86 22.26 19.09
N LYS A 175 -9.51 21.99 20.35
CA LYS A 175 -8.89 22.95 21.29
C LYS A 175 -7.36 22.89 21.32
N SER A 176 -6.73 22.09 20.45
CA SER A 176 -5.28 21.91 20.48
C SER A 176 -4.52 23.10 19.87
N ILE A 177 -3.39 23.43 20.49
CA ILE A 177 -2.38 24.34 19.93
C ILE A 177 -1.55 23.63 18.84
N TYR A 178 -0.81 24.39 18.04
CA TYR A 178 0.15 23.85 17.09
C TYR A 178 1.50 23.62 17.76
N GLU A 179 2.07 22.41 17.61
CA GLU A 179 3.33 22.04 18.24
C GLU A 179 4.43 21.77 17.19
N PRO A 180 5.23 22.79 16.79
CA PRO A 180 6.16 22.66 15.68
C PRO A 180 7.17 21.53 15.87
N GLY A 181 7.25 20.63 14.89
CA GLY A 181 8.20 19.51 14.87
C GLY A 181 7.92 18.40 15.88
N LYS A 182 6.87 18.51 16.71
CA LYS A 182 6.51 17.48 17.70
C LYS A 182 5.48 16.52 17.12
N ARG A 183 5.57 15.27 17.60
CA ARG A 183 4.57 14.22 17.37
C ARG A 183 3.73 14.07 18.64
N SER A 184 2.50 14.57 18.64
CA SER A 184 1.64 14.55 19.82
C SER A 184 0.35 13.78 19.60
N ASN A 185 -0.43 13.61 20.67
CA ASN A 185 -1.76 13.02 20.61
C ASN A 185 -2.81 14.04 20.12
N ASN A 186 -2.45 15.30 19.85
CA ASN A 186 -3.40 16.30 19.39
C ASN A 186 -3.82 16.06 17.93
N TRP A 187 -2.93 15.45 17.13
CA TRP A 187 -3.21 15.03 15.77
C TRP A 187 -2.99 13.52 15.65
N LEU A 188 -4.00 12.83 15.15
CA LEU A 188 -3.98 11.40 14.89
C LEU A 188 -4.21 11.14 13.41
N LYS A 189 -3.39 10.29 12.80
CA LYS A 189 -3.65 9.72 11.49
C LYS A 189 -4.39 8.40 11.67
N ILE A 190 -5.51 8.27 10.99
CA ILE A 190 -6.33 7.06 10.95
C ILE A 190 -6.27 6.58 9.51
N LYS A 191 -5.36 5.64 9.25
CA LYS A 191 -5.22 5.08 7.91
C LYS A 191 -6.26 4.00 7.71
N GLY A 192 -6.68 3.80 6.47
CA GLY A 192 -7.32 2.58 6.02
C GLY A 192 -6.51 1.39 6.52
N ALA A 193 -6.99 0.72 7.57
CA ALA A 193 -6.47 -0.58 7.90
C ALA A 193 -6.78 -1.47 6.70
N ARG A 194 -5.76 -2.15 6.17
CA ARG A 194 -6.06 -3.33 5.36
C ARG A 194 -6.74 -4.30 6.32
N THR A 195 -7.89 -4.82 5.96
CA THR A 195 -8.58 -5.82 6.78
C THR A 195 -8.55 -7.15 6.05
N CYS A 196 -8.52 -8.23 6.82
CA CYS A 196 -8.74 -9.56 6.31
C CYS A 196 -9.62 -10.35 7.28
N ASP A 197 -10.46 -11.20 6.72
CA ASP A 197 -11.25 -12.16 7.49
C ASP A 197 -10.37 -13.37 7.78
N CYS A 198 -10.21 -13.69 9.06
CA CYS A 198 -9.30 -14.70 9.58
C CYS A 198 -10.06 -15.73 10.40
N VAL A 199 -9.65 -17.00 10.32
CA VAL A 199 -10.18 -18.06 11.19
C VAL A 199 -9.43 -18.06 12.51
N ILE A 200 -10.16 -18.26 13.61
CA ILE A 200 -9.59 -18.38 14.96
C ILE A 200 -9.33 -19.87 15.22
N PHE A 201 -8.04 -20.25 15.31
CA PHE A 201 -7.61 -21.63 15.56
C PHE A 201 -7.28 -21.92 17.02
N GLY A 202 -7.26 -20.90 17.87
CA GLY A 202 -6.86 -21.04 19.25
C GLY A 202 -6.78 -19.71 19.98
N TYR A 203 -6.42 -19.76 21.26
CA TYR A 203 -6.06 -18.58 22.02
C TYR A 203 -5.00 -18.90 23.09
N THR A 204 -4.18 -17.91 23.44
CA THR A 204 -3.22 -18.03 24.55
C THR A 204 -3.90 -17.76 25.89
N LYS A 205 -3.43 -18.38 26.97
CA LYS A 205 -3.89 -18.02 28.33
C LYS A 205 -3.53 -16.57 28.67
N GLY A 206 -4.45 -15.88 29.33
CA GLY A 206 -4.22 -14.53 29.85
C GLY A 206 -3.32 -14.54 31.09
N GLU A 207 -2.71 -13.40 31.41
CA GLU A 207 -1.80 -13.24 32.56
C GLU A 207 -2.16 -11.97 33.35
N GLY A 208 -1.86 -11.96 34.65
CA GLY A 208 -2.14 -10.83 35.55
C GLY A 208 -3.60 -10.40 35.48
N ASN A 209 -3.85 -9.13 35.17
CA ASN A 209 -5.20 -8.56 35.06
C ASN A 209 -6.08 -9.20 33.95
N ARG A 210 -5.53 -10.11 33.15
CA ARG A 210 -6.24 -10.87 32.10
C ARG A 210 -6.35 -12.37 32.38
N GLU A 211 -5.95 -12.88 33.54
CA GLU A 211 -5.99 -14.32 33.88
C GLU A 211 -7.36 -14.97 33.60
N GLU A 212 -8.45 -14.26 33.89
CA GLU A 212 -9.82 -14.76 33.66
C GLU A 212 -10.24 -14.75 32.18
N THR A 213 -9.50 -14.05 31.31
CA THR A 213 -9.77 -13.89 29.86
C THR A 213 -8.80 -14.71 29.00
N PHE A 214 -8.61 -14.34 27.73
CA PHE A 214 -7.53 -14.84 26.87
C PHE A 214 -6.47 -13.76 26.65
N GLY A 215 -5.23 -14.18 26.36
CA GLY A 215 -4.13 -13.26 26.05
C GLY A 215 -4.21 -12.73 24.62
N SER A 216 -4.30 -13.63 23.64
CA SER A 216 -4.42 -13.32 22.21
C SER A 216 -5.08 -14.46 21.45
N LEU A 217 -5.82 -14.15 20.38
CA LEU A 217 -6.35 -15.15 19.45
C LEU A 217 -5.26 -15.57 18.45
N ILE A 218 -5.24 -16.85 18.09
CA ILE A 218 -4.37 -17.45 17.07
C ILE A 218 -5.11 -17.41 15.74
N LEU A 219 -4.55 -16.75 14.74
CA LEU A 219 -5.19 -16.51 13.45
C LEU A 219 -4.58 -17.37 12.35
N GLY A 220 -5.45 -17.91 11.49
CA GLY A 220 -5.05 -18.60 10.28
C GLY A 220 -5.89 -18.19 9.07
N LEU A 221 -5.32 -18.41 7.89
CA LEU A 221 -6.01 -18.32 6.60
C LEU A 221 -5.79 -19.63 5.84
N TYR A 222 -6.70 -19.95 4.92
CA TYR A 222 -6.56 -21.12 4.07
C TYR A 222 -5.77 -20.80 2.80
N ASP A 223 -4.88 -21.71 2.41
CA ASP A 223 -4.24 -21.78 1.11
C ASP A 223 -4.46 -23.18 0.55
N ASN A 224 -5.22 -23.29 -0.54
CA ASN A 224 -5.58 -24.57 -1.15
C ASN A 224 -6.15 -25.63 -0.17
N GLY A 225 -6.91 -25.18 0.84
CA GLY A 225 -7.52 -26.04 1.85
C GLY A 225 -6.61 -26.38 3.04
N GLU A 226 -5.34 -25.99 2.99
CA GLU A 226 -4.42 -26.08 4.13
C GLU A 226 -4.46 -24.79 4.95
N ALA A 227 -4.51 -24.91 6.29
CA ALA A 227 -4.52 -23.76 7.18
C ALA A 227 -3.10 -23.23 7.42
N ILE A 228 -2.88 -21.95 7.15
CA ILE A 228 -1.59 -21.25 7.33
C ILE A 228 -1.72 -20.26 8.48
N TYR A 229 -0.76 -20.33 9.41
CA TYR A 229 -0.65 -19.37 10.51
C TYR A 229 -0.23 -17.98 10.02
N ILE A 230 -1.03 -16.97 10.36
CA ILE A 230 -0.82 -15.56 9.94
C ILE A 230 -0.58 -14.60 11.12
N GLY A 231 -0.44 -15.12 12.35
CA GLY A 231 -0.10 -14.33 13.53
C GLY A 231 -1.15 -14.37 14.63
N LYS A 232 -0.96 -13.53 15.65
CA LYS A 232 -1.85 -13.44 16.82
C LYS A 232 -2.43 -12.04 16.95
N VAL A 233 -3.65 -11.94 17.47
CA VAL A 233 -4.29 -10.66 17.79
C VAL A 233 -4.68 -10.58 19.26
N GLY A 234 -4.13 -9.61 19.99
CA GLY A 234 -4.37 -9.38 21.42
C GLY A 234 -4.92 -7.99 21.77
N THR A 235 -5.28 -7.20 20.74
CA THR A 235 -5.77 -5.82 20.87
C THR A 235 -7.03 -5.61 20.04
N GLY A 236 -7.85 -4.61 20.39
CA GLY A 236 -9.14 -4.34 19.74
C GLY A 236 -10.36 -4.85 20.53
N PHE A 237 -10.15 -5.36 21.74
CA PHE A 237 -11.21 -5.92 22.58
C PHE A 237 -11.48 -5.04 23.82
N SER A 238 -12.75 -4.95 24.25
CA SER A 238 -13.08 -4.58 25.63
C SER A 238 -12.93 -5.79 26.56
N ARG A 239 -12.86 -5.57 27.88
CA ARG A 239 -12.72 -6.68 28.84
C ARG A 239 -13.96 -7.58 28.82
N GLU A 240 -15.13 -6.94 28.84
CA GLU A 240 -16.44 -7.59 28.84
C GLU A 240 -16.59 -8.49 27.61
N PHE A 241 -16.18 -7.98 26.44
CA PHE A 241 -16.22 -8.74 25.19
C PHE A 241 -15.22 -9.91 25.17
N MET A 242 -14.03 -9.77 25.78
CA MET A 242 -13.10 -10.90 25.88
C MET A 242 -13.67 -12.04 26.73
N GLU A 243 -14.37 -11.72 27.82
CA GLU A 243 -15.02 -12.72 28.68
C GLU A 243 -16.16 -13.43 27.95
N GLU A 244 -17.00 -12.68 27.23
CA GLU A 244 -18.08 -13.23 26.40
C GLU A 244 -17.55 -14.10 25.26
N LEU A 245 -16.58 -13.60 24.49
CA LEU A 245 -15.97 -14.33 23.39
C LEU A 245 -15.31 -15.62 23.89
N LYS A 246 -14.56 -15.58 25.01
CA LYS A 246 -13.96 -16.78 25.61
C LYS A 246 -15.00 -17.85 25.94
N ARG A 247 -16.16 -17.46 26.48
CA ARG A 247 -17.27 -18.41 26.77
C ARG A 247 -17.80 -19.03 25.48
N SER A 248 -18.01 -18.22 24.43
CA SER A 248 -18.49 -18.75 23.13
C SER A 248 -17.48 -19.69 22.45
N LEU A 249 -16.18 -19.43 22.60
CA LEU A 249 -15.13 -20.28 22.04
C LEU A 249 -15.01 -21.65 22.75
N ALA A 250 -15.59 -21.82 23.94
CA ALA A 250 -15.52 -23.06 24.69
C ALA A 250 -16.08 -24.27 23.92
N GLU A 251 -17.10 -24.06 23.08
CA GLU A 251 -17.73 -25.09 22.24
C GLU A 251 -16.87 -25.55 21.05
N TYR A 252 -15.75 -24.88 20.81
CA TYR A 252 -14.82 -25.19 19.72
C TYR A 252 -13.52 -25.81 20.21
N ILE A 253 -13.33 -25.96 21.53
CA ILE A 253 -12.09 -26.48 22.11
C ILE A 253 -11.84 -27.93 21.69
N VAL A 254 -10.60 -28.20 21.30
CA VAL A 254 -10.09 -29.53 20.99
C VAL A 254 -8.72 -29.73 21.64
N ASP A 255 -8.36 -30.99 21.91
CA ASP A 255 -7.09 -31.34 22.54
C ASP A 255 -5.91 -31.33 21.54
N GLU A 256 -6.21 -31.44 20.25
CA GLU A 256 -5.21 -31.51 19.18
C GLU A 256 -4.83 -30.13 18.63
N GLU A 257 -3.59 -30.03 18.14
CA GLU A 257 -3.09 -28.84 17.47
C GLU A 257 -3.72 -28.71 16.08
N THR A 258 -4.56 -27.68 15.90
CA THR A 258 -5.32 -27.45 14.67
C THR A 258 -4.64 -26.53 13.67
N LEU A 259 -3.51 -25.91 14.04
CA LEU A 259 -2.73 -25.03 13.18
C LEU A 259 -1.24 -25.16 13.46
N GLN A 260 -0.46 -25.46 12.42
CA GLN A 260 0.98 -25.67 12.51
C GLN A 260 1.76 -24.35 12.47
N GLY A 261 3.00 -24.35 12.99
CA GLY A 261 3.93 -23.22 12.89
C GLY A 261 3.64 -22.04 13.82
N VAL A 262 2.73 -22.21 14.79
CA VAL A 262 2.38 -21.19 15.77
C VAL A 262 3.49 -21.02 16.81
N GLU A 263 3.88 -19.78 17.07
CA GLU A 263 4.88 -19.45 18.09
C GLU A 263 4.36 -19.81 19.50
N ARG A 264 5.10 -20.64 20.24
CA ARG A 264 4.71 -21.14 21.58
C ARG A 264 5.37 -20.35 22.72
N ASP A 265 5.08 -19.06 22.77
CA ASP A 265 5.51 -18.19 23.87
C ASP A 265 4.65 -18.37 25.14
N ARG A 266 3.45 -18.96 25.00
CA ARG A 266 2.48 -19.22 26.06
C ARG A 266 1.74 -20.53 25.80
N GLU A 267 1.06 -21.02 26.82
CA GLU A 267 0.12 -22.14 26.67
C GLU A 267 -1.05 -21.72 25.76
N ILE A 268 -1.32 -22.54 24.75
CA ILE A 268 -2.36 -22.33 23.73
C ILE A 268 -3.49 -23.33 23.98
N ILE A 269 -4.71 -22.83 24.00
CA ILE A 269 -5.93 -23.65 23.94
C ILE A 269 -6.37 -23.69 22.48
N TRP A 270 -6.38 -24.89 21.90
CA TRP A 270 -6.69 -25.10 20.49
C TRP A 270 -8.18 -25.19 20.24
N LEU A 271 -8.59 -24.71 19.07
CA LEU A 271 -9.97 -24.71 18.62
C LEU A 271 -10.08 -25.36 17.24
N ARG A 272 -11.17 -26.09 16.99
CA ARG A 272 -11.55 -26.48 15.63
C ARG A 272 -11.89 -25.24 14.80
N ALA A 273 -11.60 -25.28 13.50
CA ALA A 273 -11.92 -24.19 12.58
C ALA A 273 -13.43 -24.00 12.44
N GLY A 274 -13.96 -22.97 13.10
CA GLY A 274 -15.41 -22.70 13.09
C GLY A 274 -15.80 -21.25 13.40
N VAL A 275 -14.84 -20.41 13.79
CA VAL A 275 -15.12 -19.01 14.14
C VAL A 275 -14.24 -18.08 13.31
N VAL A 276 -14.89 -17.13 12.63
CA VAL A 276 -14.23 -16.14 11.78
C VAL A 276 -14.27 -14.77 12.43
N CYS A 277 -13.18 -14.01 12.29
CA CYS A 277 -13.10 -12.63 12.72
C CYS A 277 -12.49 -11.74 11.65
N GLU A 278 -12.92 -10.48 11.61
CA GLU A 278 -12.27 -9.46 10.79
C GLU A 278 -11.15 -8.79 11.60
N VAL A 279 -9.96 -8.72 11.00
CA VAL A 279 -8.77 -8.15 11.63
C VAL A 279 -8.19 -7.07 10.73
N GLY A 280 -8.02 -5.87 11.29
CA GLY A 280 -7.27 -4.79 10.66
C GLY A 280 -5.78 -4.94 10.93
N TYR A 281 -4.93 -4.69 9.94
CA TYR A 281 -3.49 -4.81 10.06
C TYR A 281 -2.74 -3.67 9.35
N GLN A 282 -1.50 -3.41 9.78
CA GLN A 282 -0.67 -2.34 9.22
C GLN A 282 0.04 -2.77 7.92
N SER A 283 0.59 -3.97 7.90
CA SER A 283 1.32 -4.55 6.76
C SER A 283 1.45 -6.06 6.94
N ILE A 284 1.91 -6.76 5.92
CA ILE A 284 2.31 -8.17 6.01
C ILE A 284 3.84 -8.24 6.19
N THR A 285 4.33 -9.09 7.09
CA THR A 285 5.77 -9.33 7.29
C THR A 285 6.34 -10.24 6.19
N GLU A 286 7.67 -10.30 6.08
CA GLU A 286 8.31 -11.15 5.05
C GLU A 286 7.97 -12.65 5.20
N ASP A 287 7.70 -13.10 6.42
CA ASP A 287 7.24 -14.46 6.76
C ASP A 287 5.71 -14.64 6.66
N GLY A 288 4.99 -13.68 6.09
CA GLY A 288 3.56 -13.82 5.77
C GLY A 288 2.59 -13.55 6.93
N LYS A 289 3.06 -12.96 8.03
CA LYS A 289 2.22 -12.66 9.21
C LYS A 289 1.67 -11.23 9.20
N LEU A 290 0.55 -11.02 9.89
CA LEU A 290 -0.03 -9.70 10.08
C LEU A 290 0.83 -8.88 11.05
N ARG A 291 1.22 -7.67 10.63
CA ARG A 291 1.92 -6.71 11.48
C ARG A 291 0.93 -5.77 12.15
N ILE A 292 1.01 -5.67 13.48
CA ILE A 292 0.11 -4.87 14.33
C ILE A 292 -1.36 -5.18 14.02
N PRO A 293 -1.80 -6.44 14.21
CA PRO A 293 -3.21 -6.79 14.03
C PRO A 293 -4.07 -6.21 15.17
N VAL A 294 -5.26 -5.74 14.80
CA VAL A 294 -6.28 -5.20 15.70
C VAL A 294 -7.61 -5.84 15.34
N PHE A 295 -8.22 -6.53 16.31
CA PHE A 295 -9.53 -7.13 16.15
C PHE A 295 -10.57 -6.06 15.83
N GLN A 296 -11.45 -6.34 14.86
CA GLN A 296 -12.55 -5.46 14.49
C GLN A 296 -13.89 -6.03 14.95
N ARG A 297 -14.22 -7.26 14.54
CA ARG A 297 -15.50 -7.93 14.84
C ARG A 297 -15.47 -9.43 14.54
N ILE A 298 -16.45 -10.17 15.04
CA ILE A 298 -16.76 -11.53 14.60
C ILE A 298 -17.53 -11.48 13.27
N ARG A 299 -17.34 -12.49 12.42
CA ARG A 299 -18.00 -12.67 11.12
C ARG A 299 -18.80 -13.97 11.12
N GLU A 300 -19.98 -13.92 11.70
CA GLU A 300 -20.92 -15.06 11.72
C GLU A 300 -21.46 -15.38 10.31
N ASP A 301 -21.34 -14.43 9.40
CA ASP A 301 -21.79 -14.50 8.00
C ASP A 301 -20.78 -15.18 7.06
N LYS A 302 -19.63 -15.63 7.56
CA LYS A 302 -18.52 -16.15 6.75
C LYS A 302 -18.20 -17.61 7.07
N ASP A 303 -18.04 -18.40 6.01
CA ASP A 303 -17.48 -19.76 6.13
C ASP A 303 -15.95 -19.66 6.38
N PRO A 304 -15.40 -20.40 7.36
CA PRO A 304 -13.95 -20.47 7.58
C PRO A 304 -13.13 -20.73 6.31
N LEU A 305 -13.60 -21.57 5.39
CA LEU A 305 -12.90 -21.91 4.14
C LEU A 305 -12.82 -20.75 3.15
N GLU A 306 -13.67 -19.73 3.29
CA GLU A 306 -13.59 -18.49 2.50
C GLU A 306 -12.51 -17.52 3.01
N CYS A 307 -11.94 -17.77 4.18
CA CYS A 307 -10.87 -16.96 4.74
C CYS A 307 -9.53 -17.34 4.11
N THR A 308 -9.31 -16.96 2.85
CA THR A 308 -8.12 -17.37 2.10
C THR A 308 -6.95 -16.39 2.21
N ILE A 309 -5.74 -16.89 1.96
CA ILE A 309 -4.51 -16.09 1.98
C ILE A 309 -4.44 -15.05 0.86
N ASP A 310 -5.30 -15.15 -0.16
CA ASP A 310 -5.42 -14.18 -1.25
C ASP A 310 -5.82 -12.79 -0.75
N GLN A 311 -6.55 -12.73 0.37
CA GLN A 311 -6.91 -11.47 1.05
C GLN A 311 -5.69 -10.65 1.45
N ILE A 312 -4.54 -11.31 1.67
CA ILE A 312 -3.32 -10.68 2.16
C ILE A 312 -2.12 -10.84 1.21
N ARG A 313 -2.27 -11.60 0.11
CA ARG A 313 -1.24 -11.75 -0.93
C ARG A 313 -1.39 -10.66 -2.00
N PRO A 314 -0.40 -9.77 -2.18
CA PRO A 314 -0.49 -8.61 -3.09
C PRO A 314 -0.33 -8.94 -4.59
N ALA A 315 -0.50 -10.20 -5.02
CA ALA A 315 0.20 -10.71 -6.19
C ALA A 315 -0.23 -10.14 -7.56
N LEU A 316 -1.40 -9.49 -7.71
CA LEU A 316 -1.85 -8.94 -9.00
C LEU A 316 -2.28 -7.46 -8.96
N SER A 317 -2.19 -6.79 -7.80
CA SER A 317 -2.63 -5.38 -7.67
C SER A 317 -1.88 -4.43 -8.61
N ASP A 318 -0.55 -4.55 -8.68
CA ASP A 318 0.27 -3.80 -9.63
C ASP A 318 -0.09 -4.12 -11.10
N TYR A 319 -0.44 -5.38 -11.40
CA TYR A 319 -0.87 -5.77 -12.75
C TYR A 319 -2.18 -5.11 -13.13
N THR A 320 -3.20 -5.18 -12.27
CA THR A 320 -4.51 -4.55 -12.52
C THR A 320 -4.43 -3.04 -12.61
N ASP A 321 -3.63 -2.40 -11.75
CA ASP A 321 -3.50 -0.94 -11.71
C ASP A 321 -2.78 -0.36 -12.94
N MET A 322 -1.99 -1.18 -13.63
CA MET A 322 -1.25 -0.80 -14.83
C MET A 322 -2.02 -1.00 -16.14
N ARG A 323 -3.18 -1.67 -16.13
CA ARG A 323 -3.98 -1.96 -17.35
C ARG A 323 -5.30 -1.20 -17.35
N ASP A 324 -5.68 -0.76 -18.54
CA ASP A 324 -7.04 -0.33 -18.83
C ASP A 324 -7.74 -1.43 -19.64
N PHE A 325 -8.41 -2.37 -18.95
CA PHE A 325 -9.07 -3.53 -19.57
C PHE A 325 -10.24 -3.17 -20.50
N SER A 326 -10.65 -1.90 -20.55
CA SER A 326 -11.59 -1.42 -21.58
C SER A 326 -10.92 -1.22 -22.93
N LYS A 327 -9.58 -1.17 -22.96
CA LYS A 327 -8.77 -0.86 -24.14
C LYS A 327 -7.77 -1.96 -24.50
N THR A 328 -7.24 -2.68 -23.52
CA THR A 328 -6.30 -3.79 -23.77
C THR A 328 -7.05 -5.12 -23.91
N PRO A 329 -6.65 -6.00 -24.86
CA PRO A 329 -7.15 -7.37 -24.94
C PRO A 329 -6.50 -8.32 -23.91
N GLU A 330 -5.63 -7.81 -23.04
CA GLU A 330 -5.02 -8.58 -21.96
C GLU A 330 -6.08 -9.10 -20.97
N PRO A 331 -5.90 -10.31 -20.40
CA PRO A 331 -6.88 -10.90 -19.49
C PRO A 331 -6.99 -10.14 -18.17
N VAL A 332 -8.21 -10.05 -17.66
CA VAL A 332 -8.50 -9.52 -16.31
C VAL A 332 -7.86 -10.43 -15.25
N ALA A 333 -7.36 -9.84 -14.18
CA ALA A 333 -6.69 -10.56 -13.11
C ALA A 333 -7.63 -11.53 -12.40
N LEU A 334 -7.44 -12.83 -12.65
CA LEU A 334 -7.98 -13.92 -11.86
C LEU A 334 -6.81 -14.78 -11.39
N VAL A 335 -6.77 -15.08 -10.10
CA VAL A 335 -5.87 -16.09 -9.53
C VAL A 335 -6.58 -17.43 -9.68
N GLU A 336 -6.01 -18.37 -10.43
CA GLU A 336 -6.57 -19.72 -10.54
C GLU A 336 -5.87 -20.68 -9.56
N LYS A 337 -6.62 -21.68 -9.08
CA LYS A 337 -6.10 -22.79 -8.29
C LYS A 337 -5.28 -23.71 -9.21
N ASN A 338 -3.98 -23.46 -9.33
CA ASN A 338 -3.10 -24.35 -10.09
C ASN A 338 -1.86 -24.72 -9.28
N THR A 339 -1.32 -25.92 -9.55
CA THR A 339 -0.29 -26.59 -8.74
C THR A 339 1.11 -25.96 -8.87
N GLY A 340 1.27 -24.87 -9.62
CA GLY A 340 2.58 -24.32 -9.95
C GLY A 340 3.32 -25.18 -10.98
N GLY A 341 4.46 -24.68 -11.44
CA GLY A 341 5.38 -25.49 -12.25
C GLY A 341 5.13 -25.43 -13.77
N SER A 342 4.25 -24.55 -14.26
CA SER A 342 4.26 -24.18 -15.68
C SER A 342 5.17 -22.97 -15.92
N PHE A 343 5.73 -22.86 -17.11
CA PHE A 343 6.37 -21.63 -17.55
C PHE A 343 5.89 -21.25 -18.95
N VAL A 344 6.00 -19.96 -19.23
CA VAL A 344 5.85 -19.42 -20.57
C VAL A 344 6.96 -18.41 -20.84
N VAL A 345 7.41 -18.38 -22.08
CA VAL A 345 8.26 -17.33 -22.61
C VAL A 345 7.49 -16.64 -23.72
N GLN A 346 7.23 -15.35 -23.55
CA GLN A 346 6.55 -14.54 -24.55
C GLN A 346 7.55 -13.63 -25.27
N GLU A 347 7.54 -13.66 -26.60
CA GLU A 347 8.24 -12.70 -27.44
C GLU A 347 7.40 -11.42 -27.51
N HIS A 348 7.97 -10.30 -27.06
CA HIS A 348 7.26 -9.04 -26.95
C HIS A 348 7.92 -7.96 -27.81
N HIS A 349 7.25 -7.64 -28.92
CA HIS A 349 7.60 -6.57 -29.87
C HIS A 349 7.04 -5.23 -29.38
N ALA A 350 7.56 -4.77 -28.23
CA ALA A 350 7.29 -3.43 -27.73
C ALA A 350 8.21 -2.40 -28.42
N ARG A 351 8.51 -1.27 -27.76
CA ARG A 351 9.53 -0.30 -28.25
C ARG A 351 10.86 -0.95 -28.61
N ARG A 352 11.21 -2.05 -27.93
CA ARG A 352 12.33 -2.94 -28.25
C ARG A 352 11.87 -4.37 -28.04
N LEU A 353 12.32 -5.26 -28.91
CA LEU A 353 12.14 -6.69 -28.75
C LEU A 353 12.76 -7.16 -27.43
N HIS A 354 11.98 -7.91 -26.66
CA HIS A 354 12.44 -8.62 -25.47
C HIS A 354 11.63 -9.90 -25.29
N TYR A 355 12.11 -10.77 -24.42
CA TYR A 355 11.47 -12.04 -24.10
C TYR A 355 11.05 -12.02 -22.64
N ASP A 356 9.75 -12.15 -22.37
CA ASP A 356 9.22 -12.22 -21.02
C ASP A 356 9.26 -13.67 -20.54
N LEU A 357 10.21 -13.99 -19.67
CA LEU A 357 10.25 -15.26 -18.94
C LEU A 357 9.28 -15.18 -17.77
N ARG A 358 8.35 -16.14 -17.71
CA ARG A 358 7.31 -16.19 -16.69
C ARG A 358 7.24 -17.59 -16.08
N LEU A 359 7.36 -17.65 -14.76
CA LEU A 359 7.32 -18.89 -14.00
C LEU A 359 6.07 -18.89 -13.12
N GLU A 360 5.21 -19.89 -13.28
CA GLU A 360 4.04 -20.07 -12.43
C GLU A 360 4.46 -20.46 -11.01
N LYS A 361 4.21 -19.56 -10.06
CA LYS A 361 4.49 -19.79 -8.65
C LYS A 361 3.46 -19.06 -7.79
N ASP A 362 2.86 -19.80 -6.88
CA ASP A 362 1.89 -19.30 -5.90
C ASP A 362 0.67 -18.62 -6.58
N GLY A 363 0.10 -19.28 -7.59
CA GLY A 363 -1.11 -18.84 -8.30
C GLY A 363 -0.92 -17.68 -9.29
N VAL A 364 0.32 -17.24 -9.52
CA VAL A 364 0.65 -16.15 -10.46
C VAL A 364 1.89 -16.46 -11.29
N LEU A 365 2.07 -15.70 -12.37
CA LEU A 365 3.26 -15.71 -13.22
C LEU A 365 4.30 -14.71 -12.70
N LYS A 366 5.32 -15.21 -12.01
CA LYS A 366 6.50 -14.43 -11.64
C LYS A 366 7.29 -14.09 -12.90
N SER A 367 7.52 -12.81 -13.17
CA SER A 367 7.84 -12.35 -14.53
C SER A 367 9.13 -11.54 -14.62
N TRP A 368 9.91 -11.79 -15.67
CA TRP A 368 11.15 -11.08 -16.00
C TRP A 368 11.24 -10.77 -17.50
N ALA A 369 11.50 -9.52 -17.83
CA ALA A 369 11.84 -9.11 -19.19
C ALA A 369 13.32 -9.39 -19.46
N VAL A 370 13.61 -10.12 -20.54
CA VAL A 370 14.97 -10.53 -20.96
C VAL A 370 15.29 -9.89 -22.32
N PRO A 371 15.91 -8.70 -22.36
CA PRO A 371 16.05 -7.92 -23.60
C PRO A 371 16.88 -8.59 -24.71
N LYS A 372 17.77 -9.51 -24.32
CA LYS A 372 18.66 -10.20 -25.26
C LYS A 372 18.32 -11.69 -25.41
N GLY A 373 17.08 -12.08 -25.13
CA GLY A 373 16.59 -13.46 -25.27
C GLY A 373 17.00 -14.41 -24.15
N ILE A 374 16.31 -15.55 -24.11
CA ILE A 374 16.62 -16.67 -23.21
C ILE A 374 17.94 -17.30 -23.66
N PRO A 375 18.93 -17.51 -22.77
CA PRO A 375 20.19 -18.13 -23.13
C PRO A 375 19.96 -19.60 -23.53
N ASP A 376 20.45 -19.98 -24.70
CA ASP A 376 20.41 -21.33 -25.26
C ASP A 376 21.74 -22.09 -25.04
N ILE A 377 22.85 -21.35 -24.94
CA ILE A 377 24.21 -21.86 -24.73
C ILE A 377 24.65 -21.70 -23.27
N SER A 378 25.27 -22.74 -22.70
CA SER A 378 25.86 -22.69 -21.37
C SER A 378 27.01 -21.67 -21.30
N GLY A 379 27.05 -20.88 -20.22
CA GLY A 379 28.04 -19.82 -20.00
C GLY A 379 27.60 -18.42 -20.42
N GLU A 380 26.52 -18.29 -21.19
CA GLU A 380 25.92 -16.99 -21.49
C GLU A 380 25.17 -16.41 -20.30
N ARG A 381 25.34 -15.09 -20.07
CA ARG A 381 24.62 -14.35 -19.03
C ARG A 381 23.77 -13.25 -19.67
N ARG A 382 22.46 -13.30 -19.43
CA ARG A 382 21.48 -12.36 -19.96
C ARG A 382 20.91 -11.53 -18.81
N LEU A 383 20.76 -10.23 -19.02
CA LEU A 383 20.04 -9.37 -18.06
C LEU A 383 18.57 -9.79 -18.07
N ALA A 384 18.00 -10.03 -16.89
CA ALA A 384 16.59 -10.29 -16.67
C ALA A 384 16.06 -9.24 -15.69
N VAL A 385 15.18 -8.36 -16.15
CA VAL A 385 14.61 -7.28 -15.34
C VAL A 385 13.28 -7.76 -14.79
N LYS A 386 13.16 -7.82 -13.46
CA LYS A 386 11.91 -8.23 -12.81
C LYS A 386 10.81 -7.19 -13.10
N VAL A 387 9.68 -7.67 -13.61
CA VAL A 387 8.47 -6.89 -13.84
C VAL A 387 7.38 -7.32 -12.84
N GLU A 388 6.21 -6.69 -12.90
CA GLU A 388 5.06 -7.09 -12.08
C GLU A 388 4.66 -8.55 -12.34
N ASP A 389 4.07 -9.20 -11.34
CA ASP A 389 3.54 -10.55 -11.51
C ASP A 389 2.27 -10.50 -12.37
N HIS A 390 2.00 -11.54 -13.16
CA HIS A 390 0.87 -11.57 -14.10
C HIS A 390 -0.12 -12.69 -13.73
N PRO A 391 -1.42 -12.59 -14.10
CA PRO A 391 -2.37 -13.68 -13.88
C PRO A 391 -2.02 -14.89 -14.74
N LEU A 392 -2.45 -16.09 -14.33
CA LEU A 392 -2.14 -17.32 -15.07
C LEU A 392 -2.69 -17.31 -16.49
N GLU A 393 -3.87 -16.74 -16.68
CA GLU A 393 -4.47 -16.54 -18.01
C GLU A 393 -3.60 -15.72 -18.96
N TYR A 394 -2.75 -14.83 -18.43
CA TYR A 394 -1.81 -14.09 -19.25
C TYR A 394 -0.79 -15.00 -19.95
N GLY A 395 -0.50 -16.17 -19.38
CA GLY A 395 0.41 -17.12 -20.00
C GLY A 395 -0.13 -17.76 -21.28
N LYS A 396 -1.44 -17.62 -21.53
CA LYS A 396 -2.10 -18.04 -22.78
C LYS A 396 -2.27 -16.88 -23.77
N PHE A 397 -1.95 -15.66 -23.37
CA PHE A 397 -2.19 -14.47 -24.18
C PHE A 397 -1.22 -14.36 -25.35
N GLU A 398 -1.79 -14.19 -26.54
CA GLU A 398 -1.12 -13.75 -27.76
C GLU A 398 -1.98 -12.66 -28.40
N GLY A 399 -1.37 -11.58 -28.88
CA GLY A 399 -2.13 -10.48 -29.45
C GLY A 399 -1.36 -9.18 -29.55
N MET A 400 -2.04 -8.15 -30.04
CA MET A 400 -1.52 -6.79 -30.12
C MET A 400 -2.07 -5.96 -28.96
N ILE A 401 -1.18 -5.50 -28.09
CA ILE A 401 -1.48 -4.52 -27.06
C ILE A 401 -1.49 -3.13 -27.73
N PRO A 402 -2.61 -2.39 -27.70
CA PRO A 402 -2.75 -1.14 -28.45
C PRO A 402 -1.74 -0.06 -28.08
N GLU A 403 -1.44 0.81 -29.04
CA GLU A 403 -0.56 1.95 -28.80
C GLU A 403 -1.11 2.87 -27.69
N GLY A 404 -0.23 3.35 -26.81
CA GLY A 404 -0.62 4.16 -25.65
C GLY A 404 -1.01 3.35 -24.41
N GLN A 405 -1.16 2.03 -24.51
CA GLN A 405 -1.28 1.14 -23.35
C GLN A 405 0.09 0.77 -22.77
N TYR A 406 0.12 0.38 -21.49
CA TYR A 406 1.32 -0.16 -20.86
C TYR A 406 1.72 -1.47 -21.55
N GLY A 407 2.99 -1.61 -21.94
CA GLY A 407 3.42 -2.77 -22.73
C GLY A 407 2.90 -2.78 -24.18
N ALA A 408 2.54 -1.62 -24.77
CA ALA A 408 2.14 -1.57 -26.18
C ALA A 408 3.14 -2.29 -27.11
N GLY A 409 2.61 -3.17 -27.95
CA GLY A 409 3.41 -4.07 -28.77
C GLY A 409 2.67 -5.36 -29.13
N THR A 410 3.30 -6.18 -29.98
CA THR A 410 2.78 -7.53 -30.26
C THR A 410 3.41 -8.53 -29.31
N VAL A 411 2.56 -9.34 -28.66
CA VAL A 411 2.95 -10.45 -27.78
C VAL A 411 2.66 -11.76 -28.49
N LYS A 412 3.66 -12.65 -28.55
CA LYS A 412 3.53 -14.01 -29.08
C LYS A 412 4.15 -15.00 -28.11
N ILE A 413 3.62 -16.21 -28.02
CA ILE A 413 4.24 -17.27 -27.22
C ILE A 413 5.44 -17.80 -27.99
N TRP A 414 6.63 -17.60 -27.44
CA TRP A 414 7.88 -18.13 -28.01
C TRP A 414 8.09 -19.58 -27.60
N ASP A 415 7.80 -19.91 -26.35
CA ASP A 415 7.85 -21.26 -25.80
C ASP A 415 6.97 -21.36 -24.56
N ARG A 416 6.58 -22.59 -24.20
CA ARG A 416 5.85 -22.92 -22.98
C ARG A 416 6.15 -24.34 -22.57
N GLY A 417 6.03 -24.63 -21.29
CA GLY A 417 6.26 -25.98 -20.80
C GLY A 417 6.12 -26.07 -19.30
N LEU A 418 6.75 -27.09 -18.75
CA LEU A 418 6.84 -27.28 -17.31
C LEU A 418 8.22 -26.92 -16.80
N TYR A 419 8.30 -26.48 -15.56
CA TYR A 419 9.55 -26.31 -14.85
C TYR A 419 9.52 -26.96 -13.48
N GLU A 420 10.65 -27.49 -13.06
CA GLU A 420 10.86 -28.06 -11.73
C GLU A 420 11.78 -27.14 -10.94
N PRO A 421 11.32 -26.50 -9.85
CA PRO A 421 12.18 -25.67 -9.02
C PRO A 421 13.19 -26.51 -8.24
N ILE A 422 14.47 -26.13 -8.31
CA ILE A 422 15.56 -26.69 -7.48
C ILE A 422 15.80 -25.77 -6.26
N VAL A 423 15.89 -24.45 -6.50
CA VAL A 423 16.07 -23.44 -5.45
C VAL A 423 15.13 -22.28 -5.73
N TRP A 424 14.42 -21.81 -4.71
CA TRP A 424 13.60 -20.60 -4.82
C TRP A 424 13.77 -19.72 -3.60
N THR A 425 14.57 -18.65 -3.74
CA THR A 425 14.85 -17.69 -2.67
C THR A 425 14.73 -16.26 -3.21
N GLN A 426 14.75 -15.28 -2.31
CA GLN A 426 14.65 -13.86 -2.67
C GLN A 426 15.78 -13.37 -3.60
N ASN A 427 16.93 -14.07 -3.63
CA ASN A 427 18.14 -13.65 -4.35
C ASN A 427 18.59 -14.66 -5.43
N LYS A 428 18.07 -15.88 -5.41
CA LYS A 428 18.42 -16.95 -6.34
C LYS A 428 17.21 -17.81 -6.63
N ILE A 429 16.93 -18.02 -7.91
CA ILE A 429 15.96 -18.99 -8.41
C ILE A 429 16.71 -19.93 -9.35
N GLU A 430 16.53 -21.22 -9.15
CA GLU A 430 17.17 -22.27 -9.93
C GLU A 430 16.13 -23.34 -10.24
N PHE A 431 16.08 -23.79 -11.49
CA PHE A 431 15.04 -24.68 -11.96
C PHE A 431 15.47 -25.46 -13.21
N ILE A 432 14.78 -26.56 -13.48
CA ILE A 432 14.88 -27.34 -14.72
C ILE A 432 13.68 -26.98 -15.58
N ALA A 433 13.89 -26.49 -16.80
CA ALA A 433 12.84 -26.23 -17.76
C ALA A 433 12.66 -27.41 -18.73
N LYS A 434 11.41 -27.69 -19.07
CA LYS A 434 10.96 -28.70 -20.03
C LYS A 434 9.95 -28.07 -20.99
N GLY A 435 10.43 -27.24 -21.92
CA GLY A 435 9.66 -26.70 -23.04
C GLY A 435 10.16 -27.23 -24.39
N GLU A 436 9.64 -26.68 -25.48
CA GLU A 436 10.06 -27.06 -26.84
C GLU A 436 11.40 -26.41 -27.23
N LYS A 437 11.73 -25.25 -26.66
CA LYS A 437 12.96 -24.49 -26.97
C LYS A 437 13.83 -24.24 -25.74
N MET A 438 13.21 -23.92 -24.61
CA MET A 438 13.86 -23.73 -23.32
C MET A 438 13.84 -25.06 -22.57
N GLU A 439 14.94 -25.80 -22.69
CA GLU A 439 15.16 -27.03 -21.94
C GLU A 439 16.45 -27.00 -21.10
N GLY A 440 16.45 -27.74 -20.00
CA GLY A 440 17.62 -27.94 -19.14
C GLY A 440 17.64 -27.00 -17.93
N ARG A 441 18.78 -26.92 -17.26
CA ARG A 441 18.92 -26.19 -16.00
C ARG A 441 19.11 -24.69 -16.24
N TYR A 442 18.35 -23.85 -15.53
CA TYR A 442 18.44 -22.40 -15.58
C TYR A 442 18.59 -21.79 -14.18
N VAL A 443 19.29 -20.66 -14.12
CA VAL A 443 19.52 -19.92 -12.88
C VAL A 443 19.26 -18.43 -13.10
N LEU A 444 18.49 -17.85 -12.19
CA LEU A 444 18.26 -16.43 -11.99
C LEU A 444 18.94 -15.99 -10.70
N VAL A 445 19.84 -15.01 -10.75
CA VAL A 445 20.48 -14.44 -9.54
C VAL A 445 20.39 -12.91 -9.51
N LYS A 446 20.08 -12.35 -8.34
CA LYS A 446 20.18 -10.90 -8.11
C LYS A 446 21.62 -10.46 -7.99
N PHE A 447 21.94 -9.26 -8.49
CA PHE A 447 23.26 -8.65 -8.30
C PHE A 447 23.13 -7.22 -7.77
N LYS A 448 23.74 -6.97 -6.61
CA LYS A 448 23.53 -5.77 -5.78
C LYS A 448 23.93 -4.44 -6.44
N LYS A 449 24.81 -4.46 -7.45
CA LYS A 449 25.37 -3.24 -8.06
C LYS A 449 24.47 -2.52 -9.07
N ALA A 450 23.34 -3.10 -9.51
CA ALA A 450 22.52 -2.53 -10.58
C ALA A 450 21.06 -2.20 -10.19
N GLY A 451 20.66 -2.35 -8.93
CA GLY A 451 19.31 -2.05 -8.45
C GLY A 451 18.45 -3.28 -8.16
N GLU A 452 17.41 -3.10 -7.33
CA GLU A 452 16.64 -4.19 -6.71
C GLU A 452 15.85 -5.09 -7.69
N LYS A 453 15.57 -4.58 -8.90
CA LYS A 453 14.82 -5.29 -9.95
C LYS A 453 15.70 -6.09 -10.91
N ASN A 454 17.02 -5.95 -10.86
CA ASN A 454 17.91 -6.53 -11.87
C ASN A 454 18.44 -7.91 -11.47
N TRP A 455 18.23 -8.88 -12.35
CA TRP A 455 18.68 -10.27 -12.24
C TRP A 455 19.57 -10.65 -13.43
N LEU A 456 20.37 -11.69 -13.25
CA LEU A 456 21.07 -12.37 -14.34
C LEU A 456 20.45 -13.73 -14.54
N LEU A 457 20.01 -14.01 -15.77
CA LEU A 457 19.58 -15.32 -16.24
C LEU A 457 20.74 -15.99 -16.97
N PHE A 458 21.01 -17.25 -16.67
CA PHE A 458 21.97 -18.07 -17.41
C PHE A 458 21.53 -19.53 -17.42
N LYS A 459 21.90 -20.23 -18.49
CA LYS A 459 21.76 -21.68 -18.60
C LYS A 459 22.90 -22.34 -17.84
N GLY A 460 22.57 -23.26 -16.93
CA GLY A 460 23.55 -24.08 -16.23
C GLY A 460 24.24 -25.04 -17.20
N GLY A 461 25.48 -25.43 -16.89
CA GLY A 461 26.05 -26.64 -17.50
C GLY A 461 25.35 -27.87 -16.96
N ASP A 462 25.29 -28.91 -17.79
CA ASP A 462 24.81 -30.24 -17.39
C ASP A 462 25.58 -30.80 -16.18
#